data_AF-A0A949FRI6-F1
#
_entry.id   AF-A0A949FRI6-F1
#
_cell.length_a   1.000
_cell.length_b   1.000
_cell.length_c   1.000
_cell.angle_alpha   90.00
_cell.angle_beta   90.00
_cell.angle_gamma   90.00
#
_symmetry.space_group_name_H-M   'P 1'
#
loop_
_entity.id
_entity.type
_entity.pdbx_description
1 polymer ?
#
loop_
_entity_poly.entity_id
_entity_poly.type
_entity_poly.pdbx_seq_one_letter_code
_entity_poly.pdbx_strand_id
1 'polypeptide(L)'
;MDNWFFESRFWALVRKEINQILRNKQLVILLIFPPTLQLLIYGFALNPEIHFLKMGVVDYAQSYESRELISSFTENHIFTLETVLLSEKELGQQVEKGKLTIGVVIPPELNRNLAKGTPTEIQVLTDGVDANTAGIANGYVNQILRHYGLKQIGSSSPPPINTHVTFLYNPGLVSSWFFVPGVIGLVLTLIGSIVSSITVVREKDTGTLEQLLMTPAS
;
A
#
# COMPACT_ATOMS: atom_id res chain seq x y z
N MET A 1 -40.58 16.53 0.35
CA MET A 1 -39.15 16.55 0.00
C MET A 1 -39.10 16.41 -1.50
N ASP A 2 -39.03 17.55 -2.17
CA ASP A 2 -39.48 17.68 -3.55
C ASP A 2 -38.44 17.16 -4.54
N ASN A 3 -38.87 16.29 -5.44
CA ASN A 3 -38.10 15.63 -6.50
C ASN A 3 -37.71 16.59 -7.65
N TRP A 4 -37.46 17.87 -7.37
CA TRP A 4 -37.13 18.87 -8.39
C TRP A 4 -35.86 18.51 -9.19
N PHE A 5 -34.92 17.78 -8.58
CA PHE A 5 -33.73 17.25 -9.27
C PHE A 5 -34.08 16.23 -10.37
N PHE A 6 -35.05 15.35 -10.13
CA PHE A 6 -35.45 14.28 -11.07
C PHE A 6 -36.37 14.78 -12.19
N GLU A 7 -37.06 15.90 -11.99
CA GLU A 7 -37.93 16.54 -12.99
C GLU A 7 -37.20 17.60 -13.85
N SER A 8 -35.90 17.82 -13.59
CA SER A 8 -35.11 18.82 -14.29
C SER A 8 -34.72 18.37 -15.71
N ARG A 9 -34.64 19.33 -16.65
CA ARG A 9 -34.16 19.13 -18.05
C ARG A 9 -32.78 18.47 -18.09
N PHE A 10 -31.96 18.69 -17.06
CA PHE A 10 -30.66 18.05 -16.87
C PHE A 10 -30.78 16.53 -16.69
N TRP A 11 -31.74 16.05 -15.89
CA TRP A 11 -31.95 14.61 -15.70
C TRP A 11 -32.42 13.90 -16.98
N ALA A 12 -33.25 14.58 -17.78
CA ALA A 12 -33.66 14.08 -19.08
C ALA A 12 -32.46 13.93 -20.04
N LEU A 13 -31.52 14.88 -20.02
CA LEU A 13 -30.28 14.82 -20.80
C LEU A 13 -29.37 13.67 -20.32
N VAL A 14 -29.16 13.55 -19.00
CA VAL A 14 -28.38 12.45 -18.40
C VAL A 14 -28.95 11.09 -18.81
N ARG A 15 -30.27 10.91 -18.71
CA ARG A 15 -30.94 9.66 -19.11
C ARG A 15 -30.79 9.36 -20.60
N LYS A 16 -30.86 10.39 -21.45
CA LYS A 16 -30.64 10.26 -22.90
C LYS A 16 -29.21 9.77 -23.18
N GLU A 17 -28.21 10.42 -22.59
CA GLU A 17 -26.80 10.06 -22.80
C GLU A 17 -26.48 8.65 -22.30
N ILE A 18 -26.96 8.27 -21.11
CA ILE A 18 -26.82 6.90 -20.59
C ILE A 18 -27.42 5.89 -21.56
N ASN A 19 -28.63 6.15 -22.08
CA ASN A 19 -29.26 5.26 -23.06
C ASN A 19 -28.50 5.21 -24.40
N GLN A 20 -27.90 6.30 -24.85
CA GLN A 20 -27.07 6.33 -26.07
C GLN A 20 -25.78 5.52 -25.88
N ILE A 21 -25.13 5.64 -24.72
CA ILE A 21 -23.95 4.84 -24.37
C ILE A 21 -24.32 3.35 -24.34
N LEU A 22 -25.39 2.98 -23.62
CA LEU A 22 -25.82 1.58 -23.48
C LEU A 22 -26.24 0.93 -24.81
N ARG A 23 -26.79 1.70 -25.77
CA ARG A 23 -27.12 1.17 -27.11
C ARG A 23 -25.88 0.95 -27.99
N ASN A 24 -24.78 1.65 -27.72
CA ASN A 24 -23.56 1.51 -28.51
C ASN A 24 -22.72 0.36 -27.94
N LYS A 25 -22.89 -0.85 -28.50
CA LYS A 25 -22.15 -2.06 -28.08
C LYS A 25 -20.63 -1.86 -28.06
N GLN A 26 -20.08 -1.07 -28.99
CA GLN A 26 -18.65 -0.83 -29.08
C GLN A 26 -18.16 0.05 -27.91
N LEU A 27 -18.93 1.07 -27.54
CA LEU A 27 -18.64 1.90 -26.36
C LEU A 27 -18.83 1.12 -25.06
N VAL A 28 -19.88 0.30 -24.94
CA VAL A 28 -20.09 -0.55 -23.76
C VAL A 28 -18.93 -1.54 -23.57
N ILE A 29 -18.47 -2.18 -24.65
CA ILE A 29 -17.31 -3.09 -24.58
C ILE A 29 -16.06 -2.32 -24.18
N LEU A 30 -15.80 -1.14 -24.77
CA LEU A 30 -14.65 -0.31 -24.42
C LEU A 30 -14.67 0.19 -22.97
N LEU A 31 -15.85 0.47 -22.42
CA LEU A 31 -16.04 0.97 -21.07
C LEU A 31 -15.96 -0.12 -19.99
N ILE A 32 -16.19 -1.38 -20.33
CA ILE A 32 -16.26 -2.49 -19.37
C ILE A 32 -15.06 -3.42 -19.52
N PHE A 33 -14.73 -3.85 -20.74
CA PHE A 33 -13.79 -4.94 -20.94
C PHE A 33 -12.33 -4.59 -20.57
N PRO A 34 -11.72 -3.49 -21.08
CA PRO A 34 -10.38 -3.07 -20.67
C PRO A 34 -10.24 -2.86 -19.15
N PRO A 35 -11.13 -2.11 -18.45
CA PRO A 35 -10.99 -1.91 -17.01
C PRO A 35 -11.19 -3.18 -16.20
N THR A 36 -12.14 -4.05 -16.57
CA THR A 36 -12.31 -5.34 -15.88
C THR A 36 -11.09 -6.23 -16.06
N LEU A 37 -10.53 -6.29 -17.28
CA LEU A 37 -9.32 -7.07 -17.55
C LEU A 37 -8.11 -6.48 -16.81
N GLN A 38 -7.96 -5.15 -16.80
CA GLN A 38 -6.90 -4.45 -16.10
C GLN A 38 -7.01 -4.64 -14.57
N LEU A 39 -8.22 -4.64 -14.02
CA LEU A 39 -8.46 -4.90 -12.60
C LEU A 39 -8.20 -6.36 -12.22
N LEU A 40 -8.51 -7.31 -13.11
CA LEU A 40 -8.09 -8.70 -12.95
C LEU A 40 -6.56 -8.80 -12.97
N ILE A 41 -5.91 -8.26 -13.99
CA ILE A 41 -4.44 -8.30 -14.13
C ILE A 41 -3.79 -7.66 -12.91
N TYR A 42 -4.20 -6.47 -12.49
CA TYR A 42 -3.64 -5.82 -11.30
C TYR A 42 -4.03 -6.51 -10.00
N GLY A 43 -5.26 -7.02 -9.88
CA GLY A 43 -5.67 -7.79 -8.70
C GLY A 43 -4.87 -9.07 -8.50
N PHE A 44 -4.47 -9.73 -9.60
CA PHE A 44 -3.63 -10.92 -9.58
C PHE A 44 -2.12 -10.62 -9.58
N ALA A 45 -1.66 -9.60 -10.31
CA ALA A 45 -0.25 -9.26 -10.50
C ALA A 45 0.31 -8.30 -9.44
N LEU A 46 -0.55 -7.50 -8.78
CA LEU A 46 -0.18 -6.68 -7.63
C LEU A 46 -0.42 -7.42 -6.31
N ASN A 47 -0.12 -8.72 -6.28
CA ASN A 47 0.26 -9.34 -5.01
C ASN A 47 1.72 -8.98 -4.79
N PRO A 48 2.06 -8.08 -3.85
CA PRO A 48 3.43 -8.02 -3.39
C PRO A 48 3.66 -9.36 -2.66
N GLU A 49 4.40 -10.28 -3.27
CA GLU A 49 4.90 -11.45 -2.56
C GLU A 49 5.94 -10.96 -1.55
N ILE A 50 5.49 -10.58 -0.35
CA ILE A 50 6.36 -10.10 0.73
C ILE A 50 6.90 -11.31 1.47
N HIS A 51 7.68 -12.12 0.76
CA HIS A 51 8.44 -13.22 1.33
C HIS A 51 9.90 -12.94 1.00
N PHE A 52 10.81 -13.25 1.93
CA PHE A 52 12.25 -13.08 1.73
C PHE A 52 12.76 -11.63 1.61
N LEU A 53 12.23 -10.71 2.40
CA LEU A 53 12.79 -9.36 2.52
C LEU A 53 14.25 -9.47 3.01
N LYS A 54 15.17 -8.91 2.23
CA LYS A 54 16.61 -8.96 2.54
C LYS A 54 16.90 -8.13 3.78
N MET A 55 17.33 -8.79 4.83
CA MET A 55 17.65 -8.19 6.12
C MET A 55 19.16 -8.21 6.35
N GLY A 56 19.70 -7.06 6.74
CA GLY A 56 21.02 -6.97 7.37
C GLY A 56 20.90 -6.63 8.83
N VAL A 57 21.83 -7.12 9.64
CA VAL A 57 21.85 -6.84 11.08
C VAL A 57 23.22 -6.31 11.49
N VAL A 58 23.24 -5.27 12.33
CA VAL A 58 24.42 -4.87 13.09
C VAL A 58 24.15 -5.21 14.56
N ASP A 59 24.89 -6.17 15.09
CA ASP A 59 24.74 -6.61 16.48
C ASP A 59 25.88 -6.08 17.35
N TYR A 60 25.63 -5.00 18.08
CA TYR A 60 26.59 -4.47 19.06
C TYR A 60 26.51 -5.19 20.41
N ALA A 61 25.42 -5.89 20.71
CA ALA A 61 25.24 -6.60 21.97
C ALA A 61 26.02 -7.92 22.01
N GLN A 62 26.10 -8.63 20.87
CA GLN A 62 26.80 -9.91 20.73
C GLN A 62 26.40 -10.92 21.83
N SER A 63 25.14 -10.92 22.25
CA SER A 63 24.63 -11.70 23.38
C SER A 63 23.77 -12.88 22.91
N TYR A 64 23.37 -13.74 23.85
CA TYR A 64 22.42 -14.82 23.55
C TYR A 64 21.06 -14.25 23.11
N GLU A 65 20.59 -13.22 23.80
CA GLU A 65 19.32 -12.53 23.55
C GLU A 65 19.32 -11.81 22.20
N SER A 66 20.45 -11.23 21.76
CA SER A 66 20.53 -10.64 20.42
C SER A 66 20.38 -11.70 19.33
N ARG A 67 20.99 -12.88 19.51
CA ARG A 67 20.89 -14.01 18.57
C ARG A 67 19.49 -14.63 18.56
N GLU A 68 18.83 -14.76 19.71
CA GLU A 68 17.44 -15.24 19.79
C GLU A 68 16.49 -14.26 19.09
N LEU A 69 16.69 -12.95 19.30
CA LEU A 69 15.92 -11.92 18.61
C LEU A 69 16.10 -12.01 17.09
N ILE A 70 17.34 -12.10 16.60
CA ILE A 70 17.63 -12.28 15.17
C ILE A 70 16.95 -13.54 14.62
N SER A 71 16.98 -14.63 15.38
CA SER A 71 16.33 -15.89 14.98
C SER A 71 14.81 -15.73 14.84
N SER A 72 14.19 -14.95 15.74
CA SER A 72 12.75 -14.63 15.69
C SER A 72 12.35 -13.85 14.44
N PHE A 73 13.27 -13.06 13.85
CA PHE A 73 13.04 -12.40 12.57
C PHE A 73 13.04 -13.37 11.39
N THR A 74 13.91 -14.38 11.43
CA THR A 74 14.06 -15.36 10.33
C THR A 74 13.04 -16.50 10.37
N GLU A 75 12.43 -16.79 11.53
CA GLU A 75 11.54 -17.95 11.72
C GLU A 75 10.30 -17.92 10.82
N ASN A 76 9.70 -16.74 10.63
CA ASN A 76 8.47 -16.58 9.86
C ASN A 76 8.70 -16.47 8.34
N HIS A 77 9.93 -16.61 7.84
CA HIS A 77 10.31 -16.52 6.40
C HIS A 77 9.97 -15.18 5.71
N ILE A 78 9.53 -14.19 6.49
CA ILE A 78 9.28 -12.82 6.03
C ILE A 78 10.60 -12.13 5.75
N PHE A 79 11.59 -12.33 6.63
CA PHE A 79 12.92 -11.77 6.51
C PHE A 79 13.95 -12.87 6.27
N THR A 80 14.83 -12.63 5.30
CA THR A 80 16.01 -13.46 5.06
C THR A 80 17.23 -12.70 5.53
N LEU A 81 17.93 -13.25 6.52
CA LEU A 81 19.20 -12.69 6.98
C LEU A 81 20.27 -12.91 5.90
N GLU A 82 20.65 -11.85 5.21
CA GLU A 82 21.69 -11.87 4.16
C GLU A 82 23.09 -11.70 4.75
N THR A 83 23.23 -10.77 5.69
CA THR A 83 24.54 -10.46 6.26
C THR A 83 24.45 -9.87 7.66
N VAL A 84 25.46 -10.16 8.47
CA VAL A 84 25.70 -9.48 9.75
C VAL A 84 26.89 -8.54 9.53
N LEU A 85 26.62 -7.24 9.63
CA LEU A 85 27.59 -6.19 9.37
C LEU A 85 28.21 -5.71 10.69
N LEU A 86 29.43 -5.19 10.59
CA LEU A 86 30.19 -4.68 11.74
C LEU A 86 29.94 -3.19 12.00
N SER A 87 29.34 -2.46 11.05
CA SER A 87 29.14 -1.02 11.14
C SER A 87 27.76 -0.60 10.63
N GLU A 88 27.09 0.26 11.40
CA GLU A 88 25.85 0.92 10.99
C GLU A 88 26.01 1.73 9.69
N LYS A 89 27.18 2.33 9.45
CA LYS A 89 27.45 3.07 8.22
C LYS A 89 27.40 2.17 6.99
N GLU A 90 27.94 0.96 7.12
CA GLU A 90 27.92 -0.02 6.04
C GLU A 90 26.49 -0.56 5.82
N LEU A 91 25.76 -0.80 6.91
CA LEU A 91 24.35 -1.18 6.87
C LEU A 91 23.51 -0.13 6.12
N GLY A 92 23.65 1.15 6.47
CA GLY A 92 22.95 2.25 5.80
C GLY A 92 23.26 2.33 4.30
N GLN A 93 24.54 2.18 3.91
CA GLN A 93 24.93 2.17 2.49
C GLN A 93 24.35 1.00 1.71
N GLN A 94 24.21 -0.17 2.34
CA GLN A 94 23.65 -1.35 1.69
C GLN A 94 22.12 -1.23 1.50
N VAL A 95 21.44 -0.59 2.46
CA VAL A 95 20.01 -0.25 2.35
C VAL A 95 19.80 0.83 1.27
N GLU A 96 20.61 1.90 1.27
CA GLU A 96 20.55 2.98 0.26
C GLU A 96 20.77 2.48 -1.17
N LYS A 97 21.63 1.46 -1.34
CA LYS A 97 21.90 0.82 -2.64
C LYS A 97 20.85 -0.23 -3.04
N GLY A 98 19.80 -0.43 -2.25
CA GLY A 98 18.75 -1.44 -2.49
C GLY A 98 19.24 -2.89 -2.41
N LYS A 99 20.42 -3.13 -1.82
CA LYS A 99 20.93 -4.50 -1.62
C LYS A 99 20.26 -5.18 -0.43
N LEU A 100 19.89 -4.39 0.57
CA LEU A 100 19.08 -4.81 1.71
C LEU A 100 17.77 -4.01 1.69
N THR A 101 16.67 -4.68 1.97
CA THR A 101 15.36 -4.01 2.11
C THR A 101 15.21 -3.42 3.51
N ILE A 102 15.79 -4.09 4.52
CA ILE A 102 15.75 -3.66 5.91
C ILE A 102 17.10 -3.87 6.59
N GLY A 103 17.47 -2.94 7.45
CA GLY A 103 18.62 -3.00 8.33
C GLY A 103 18.19 -2.88 9.78
N VAL A 104 18.64 -3.78 10.64
CA VAL A 104 18.33 -3.74 12.09
C VAL A 104 19.62 -3.49 12.86
N VAL A 105 19.61 -2.49 13.73
CA VAL A 105 20.73 -2.17 14.62
C VAL A 105 20.34 -2.53 16.04
N ILE A 106 21.06 -3.50 16.61
CA ILE A 106 20.84 -3.96 17.98
C ILE A 106 21.82 -3.21 18.89
N PRO A 107 21.31 -2.43 19.87
CA PRO A 107 22.17 -1.66 20.76
C PRO A 107 22.91 -2.58 21.76
N PRO A 108 24.11 -2.19 22.22
CA PRO A 108 24.87 -3.01 23.17
C PRO A 108 24.18 -3.18 24.53
N GLU A 109 23.25 -2.28 24.89
CA GLU A 109 22.51 -2.32 26.15
C GLU A 109 21.35 -3.33 26.16
N LEU A 110 21.05 -4.00 25.04
CA LEU A 110 19.89 -4.89 24.89
C LEU A 110 19.77 -5.89 26.06
N ASN A 111 20.81 -6.67 26.32
CA ASN A 111 20.81 -7.67 27.39
C ASN A 111 20.54 -7.02 28.76
N ARG A 112 21.24 -5.92 29.08
CA ARG A 112 21.11 -5.22 30.36
C ARG A 112 19.71 -4.66 30.56
N ASN A 113 19.11 -4.12 29.51
CA ASN A 113 17.78 -3.52 29.58
C ASN A 113 16.69 -4.58 29.66
N LEU A 114 16.81 -5.69 28.91
CA LEU A 114 15.91 -6.83 29.02
C LEU A 114 15.93 -7.44 30.42
N ALA A 115 17.11 -7.62 31.02
CA ALA A 115 17.25 -8.13 32.39
C ALA A 115 16.61 -7.21 33.45
N LYS A 116 16.53 -5.90 33.17
CA LYS A 116 15.90 -4.89 34.04
C LYS A 116 14.43 -4.62 33.71
N GLY A 117 13.86 -5.27 32.70
CA GLY A 117 12.52 -4.96 32.18
C GLY A 117 12.39 -3.52 31.65
N THR A 118 13.50 -2.90 31.27
CA THR A 118 13.54 -1.51 30.79
C THR A 118 13.37 -1.46 29.27
N PRO A 119 12.64 -0.47 28.73
CA PRO A 119 12.56 -0.25 27.29
C PRO A 119 13.92 -0.14 26.61
N THR A 120 14.07 -0.84 25.48
CA THR A 120 15.23 -0.73 24.60
C THR A 120 14.78 -0.26 23.23
N GLU A 121 15.42 0.79 22.73
CA GLU A 121 15.21 1.28 21.38
C GLU A 121 16.07 0.46 20.41
N ILE A 122 15.43 -0.20 19.46
CA ILE A 122 16.09 -0.89 18.35
C ILE A 122 15.86 -0.03 17.12
N GLN A 123 16.94 0.33 16.45
CA GLN A 123 16.86 1.16 15.25
C GLN A 123 16.67 0.27 14.02
N VAL A 124 15.77 0.71 13.14
CA VAL A 124 15.40 0.01 11.91
C VAL A 124 15.57 0.96 10.75
N LEU A 125 16.44 0.60 9.81
CA LEU A 125 16.65 1.29 8.54
C LEU A 125 15.85 0.56 7.48
N THR A 126 15.05 1.27 6.69
CA THR A 126 14.24 0.64 5.63
C THR A 126 14.48 1.35 4.30
N ASP A 127 14.51 0.59 3.21
CA ASP A 127 14.55 1.18 1.87
C ASP A 127 13.23 1.91 1.57
N GLY A 128 13.30 3.23 1.40
CA GLY A 128 12.15 4.09 1.16
C GLY A 128 11.70 4.19 -0.30
N VAL A 129 12.39 3.54 -1.24
CA VAL A 129 12.02 3.57 -2.67
C VAL A 129 10.64 2.94 -2.91
N ASP A 130 10.32 1.86 -2.19
CA ASP A 130 8.99 1.28 -2.14
C ASP A 130 8.36 1.52 -0.76
N ALA A 131 7.59 2.61 -0.66
CA ALA A 131 6.91 2.99 0.58
C ALA A 131 5.91 1.94 1.09
N ASN A 132 5.33 1.13 0.20
CA ASN A 132 4.39 0.08 0.58
C ASN A 132 5.14 -1.09 1.23
N THR A 133 6.19 -1.58 0.58
CA THR A 133 7.06 -2.63 1.13
C THR A 133 7.71 -2.17 2.44
N ALA A 134 8.17 -0.92 2.51
CA ALA A 134 8.73 -0.34 3.73
C ALA A 134 7.72 -0.28 4.88
N GLY A 135 6.48 0.14 4.60
CA GLY A 135 5.41 0.19 5.60
C GLY A 135 5.06 -1.18 6.16
N ILE A 136 4.99 -2.19 5.29
CA ILE A 136 4.67 -3.57 5.70
C ILE A 136 5.83 -4.21 6.47
N ALA A 137 7.08 -4.04 6.01
CA ALA A 137 8.27 -4.51 6.70
C ALA A 137 8.34 -3.95 8.13
N ASN A 138 8.12 -2.64 8.30
CA ASN A 138 8.07 -2.00 9.62
C ASN A 138 6.94 -2.55 10.50
N GLY A 139 5.77 -2.85 9.94
CA GLY A 139 4.68 -3.50 10.65
C GLY A 139 5.09 -4.85 11.25
N TYR A 140 5.71 -5.71 10.44
CA TYR A 140 6.21 -7.01 10.90
C TYR A 140 7.33 -6.88 11.93
N VAL A 141 8.29 -5.97 11.72
CA VAL A 141 9.35 -5.76 12.70
C VAL A 141 8.77 -5.38 14.05
N ASN A 142 7.83 -4.43 14.08
CA ASN A 142 7.18 -4.01 15.32
C ASN A 142 6.43 -5.15 16.01
N GLN A 143 5.74 -6.00 15.25
CA GLN A 143 5.04 -7.17 15.78
C GLN A 143 6.02 -8.18 16.39
N ILE A 144 7.14 -8.48 15.72
CA ILE A 144 8.17 -9.39 16.20
C ILE A 144 8.82 -8.85 17.46
N LEU A 145 9.22 -7.57 17.46
CA LEU A 145 9.82 -6.92 18.63
C LEU A 145 8.86 -6.93 19.83
N ARG A 146 7.58 -6.62 19.63
CA ARG A 146 6.56 -6.67 20.69
C ARG A 146 6.38 -8.08 21.24
N HIS A 147 6.30 -9.08 20.36
CA HIS A 147 6.13 -10.48 20.77
C HIS A 147 7.35 -10.98 21.56
N TYR A 148 8.55 -10.66 21.08
CA TYR A 148 9.80 -10.99 21.76
C TYR A 148 9.89 -10.33 23.15
N GLY A 149 9.56 -9.04 23.24
CA GLY A 149 9.53 -8.32 24.53
C GLY A 149 8.55 -8.93 25.53
N LEU A 150 7.36 -9.32 25.09
CA LEU A 150 6.36 -9.99 25.95
C LEU A 150 6.83 -11.36 26.44
N LYS A 151 7.51 -12.14 25.57
CA LYS A 151 8.08 -13.44 25.91
C LYS A 151 9.16 -13.32 26.99
N GLN A 152 10.00 -12.29 26.91
CA GLN A 152 11.17 -12.15 27.79
C GLN A 152 10.85 -11.63 29.20
N ILE A 153 9.81 -10.82 29.35
CA ILE A 153 9.50 -10.15 30.63
C ILE A 153 8.41 -10.86 31.44
N GLY A 154 7.73 -11.84 30.84
CA GLY A 154 6.60 -12.53 31.48
C GLY A 154 5.37 -11.62 31.58
N SER A 155 4.19 -12.24 31.64
CA SER A 155 2.87 -11.62 31.42
C SER A 155 2.39 -10.63 32.50
N SER A 156 3.28 -9.94 33.24
CA SER A 156 2.90 -9.19 34.46
C SER A 156 3.31 -7.71 34.48
N SER A 157 3.77 -7.12 33.37
CA SER A 157 4.04 -5.67 33.29
C SER A 157 3.83 -5.17 31.85
N PRO A 158 3.38 -3.91 31.62
CA PRO A 158 3.10 -3.44 30.27
C PRO A 158 4.36 -3.51 29.39
N PRO A 159 4.21 -3.84 28.10
CA PRO A 159 5.34 -4.17 27.23
C PRO A 159 6.32 -2.98 27.13
N PRO A 160 7.62 -3.17 27.41
CA PRO A 160 8.59 -2.08 27.35
C PRO A 160 9.08 -1.78 25.94
N ILE A 161 8.47 -2.35 24.89
CA ILE A 161 8.78 -1.99 23.51
C ILE A 161 7.59 -1.20 22.96
N ASN A 162 7.68 0.12 23.10
CA ASN A 162 6.70 1.05 22.53
C ASN A 162 7.04 1.30 21.07
N THR A 163 6.41 0.53 20.19
CA THR A 163 6.37 0.81 18.76
C THR A 163 4.95 1.28 18.42
N HIS A 164 4.75 2.59 18.35
CA HIS A 164 3.47 3.18 17.96
C HIS A 164 3.32 3.13 16.44
N VAL A 165 2.60 2.13 15.94
CA VAL A 165 2.06 2.16 14.57
C VAL A 165 0.60 1.72 14.64
N THR A 166 -0.30 2.70 14.52
CA THR A 166 -1.74 2.46 14.43
C THR A 166 -2.13 2.37 12.96
N PHE A 167 -2.39 1.16 12.46
CA PHE A 167 -3.05 0.97 11.18
C PHE A 167 -4.57 1.08 11.39
N LEU A 168 -5.16 2.23 11.05
CA LEU A 168 -6.60 2.49 11.19
C LEU A 168 -7.46 1.67 10.20
N TYR A 169 -6.85 1.10 9.15
CA TYR A 169 -7.52 0.32 8.11
C TYR A 169 -6.63 -0.86 7.68
N ASN A 170 -7.14 -2.10 7.79
CA ASN A 170 -6.53 -3.39 7.40
C ASN A 170 -5.61 -4.12 8.42
N PRO A 171 -6.17 -4.66 9.53
CA PRO A 171 -5.44 -5.52 10.48
C PRO A 171 -5.06 -6.91 9.92
N GLY A 172 -5.54 -7.28 8.71
CA GLY A 172 -5.25 -8.56 8.05
C GLY A 172 -4.22 -8.49 6.91
N LEU A 173 -3.63 -7.31 6.66
CA LEU A 173 -2.60 -7.07 5.64
C LEU A 173 -2.94 -7.61 4.22
N VAL A 174 -4.24 -7.65 3.86
CA VAL A 174 -4.65 -8.07 2.52
C VAL A 174 -4.38 -6.92 1.55
N SER A 175 -3.27 -6.95 0.81
CA SER A 175 -2.84 -5.89 -0.13
C SER A 175 -3.91 -5.53 -1.16
N SER A 176 -4.76 -6.50 -1.54
CA SER A 176 -5.90 -6.28 -2.44
C SER A 176 -6.84 -5.15 -1.97
N TRP A 177 -7.02 -4.93 -0.66
CA TRP A 177 -7.95 -3.92 -0.14
C TRP A 177 -7.45 -2.47 -0.31
N PHE A 178 -6.15 -2.25 -0.51
CA PHE A 178 -5.57 -0.93 -0.78
C PHE A 178 -5.41 -0.65 -2.29
N PHE A 179 -4.96 -1.65 -3.04
CA PHE A 179 -4.72 -1.48 -4.47
C PHE A 179 -6.02 -1.40 -5.26
N VAL A 180 -7.04 -2.20 -4.90
CA VAL A 180 -8.30 -2.25 -5.65
C VAL A 180 -8.99 -0.88 -5.71
N PRO A 181 -9.20 -0.13 -4.60
CA PRO A 181 -9.79 1.21 -4.68
C PRO A 181 -8.94 2.22 -5.47
N GLY A 182 -7.62 2.21 -5.29
CA GLY A 182 -6.71 3.15 -5.99
C GLY A 182 -6.65 2.92 -7.49
N VAL A 183 -6.57 1.66 -7.89
CA VAL A 183 -6.62 1.25 -9.30
C VAL A 183 -7.98 1.58 -9.90
N ILE A 184 -9.09 1.33 -9.20
CA ILE A 184 -10.44 1.71 -9.67
C ILE A 184 -10.49 3.22 -9.93
N GLY A 185 -10.00 4.06 -9.01
CA GLY A 185 -10.00 5.51 -9.18
C GLY A 185 -9.20 5.97 -10.39
N LEU A 186 -8.01 5.41 -10.58
CA LEU A 186 -7.13 5.73 -11.73
C LEU A 186 -7.76 5.30 -13.05
N VAL A 187 -8.32 4.09 -13.09
CA VAL A 187 -8.98 3.52 -14.26
C VAL A 187 -10.22 4.33 -14.64
N LEU A 188 -11.07 4.70 -13.67
CA LEU A 188 -12.24 5.54 -13.89
C LEU A 188 -11.84 6.93 -14.43
N THR A 189 -10.76 7.51 -13.91
CA THR A 189 -10.26 8.83 -14.35
C THR A 189 -9.76 8.77 -15.80
N LEU A 190 -8.99 7.75 -16.16
CA LEU A 190 -8.48 7.54 -17.52
C LEU A 190 -9.62 7.29 -18.52
N ILE A 191 -10.54 6.40 -18.19
CA ILE A 191 -11.66 6.07 -19.07
C ILE A 191 -12.61 7.26 -19.21
N GLY A 192 -12.91 7.95 -18.10
CA GLY A 192 -13.71 9.17 -18.13
C GLY A 192 -13.09 10.25 -19.01
N SER A 193 -11.77 10.44 -18.95
CA SER A 193 -11.05 11.37 -19.81
C SER A 193 -11.16 10.98 -21.29
N ILE A 194 -10.89 9.72 -21.63
CA ILE A 194 -10.94 9.22 -23.01
C ILE A 194 -12.35 9.35 -23.60
N VAL A 195 -13.37 8.93 -22.85
CA VAL A 195 -14.78 8.97 -23.30
C VAL A 195 -15.25 10.40 -23.47
N SER A 196 -14.90 11.29 -22.54
CA SER A 196 -15.18 12.73 -22.65
C SER A 196 -14.55 13.32 -23.91
N SER A 197 -13.25 13.06 -24.15
CA SER A 197 -12.56 13.54 -25.35
C SER A 197 -13.18 13.01 -26.64
N ILE A 198 -13.50 11.71 -26.72
CA ILE A 198 -14.13 11.11 -27.92
C ILE A 198 -15.52 11.70 -28.16
N THR A 199 -16.29 11.94 -27.10
CA THR A 199 -17.66 12.49 -27.20
C THR A 199 -17.61 13.92 -27.70
N VAL A 200 -16.76 14.77 -27.12
CA VAL A 200 -16.58 16.17 -27.55
C VAL A 200 -16.11 16.26 -29.01
N VAL A 201 -15.16 15.40 -29.41
CA VAL A 201 -14.67 15.37 -30.81
C VAL A 201 -15.79 14.92 -31.75
N ARG A 202 -16.54 13.86 -31.42
CA ARG A 202 -17.67 13.41 -32.24
C ARG A 202 -18.76 14.46 -32.36
N GLU A 203 -19.12 15.15 -31.29
CA GLU A 203 -20.15 16.18 -31.31
C GLU A 203 -19.75 17.39 -32.16
N LYS A 204 -18.44 17.73 -32.15
CA LYS A 204 -17.85 18.75 -33.02
C LYS A 204 -17.87 18.32 -34.48
N ASP A 205 -17.46 17.09 -34.80
CA ASP A 205 -17.42 16.57 -36.18
C ASP A 205 -18.83 16.37 -36.77
N THR A 206 -19.82 16.05 -35.94
CA THR A 206 -21.21 15.80 -36.37
C THR A 206 -22.03 17.10 -36.46
N GLY A 207 -21.49 18.25 -36.04
CA GLY A 207 -22.18 19.55 -36.10
C GLY A 207 -23.32 19.73 -35.08
N THR A 208 -23.57 18.73 -34.24
CA THR A 208 -24.59 18.75 -33.17
C THR A 208 -24.39 19.89 -32.18
N LEU A 209 -23.14 20.27 -31.92
CA LEU A 209 -22.80 21.39 -31.04
C LEU A 209 -23.25 22.73 -31.63
N GLU A 210 -23.12 22.91 -32.94
CA GLU A 210 -23.59 24.09 -33.67
C GLU A 210 -25.12 24.14 -33.73
N GLN A 211 -25.77 22.98 -33.88
CA GLN A 211 -27.22 22.86 -33.88
C GLN A 211 -27.84 23.21 -32.51
N LEU A 212 -27.16 22.87 -31.41
CA LEU A 212 -27.56 23.27 -30.05
C LEU A 212 -27.46 24.79 -29.84
N LEU A 213 -26.41 25.44 -30.35
CA LEU A 213 -26.23 26.89 -30.29
C LEU A 213 -27.31 27.67 -31.07
N MET A 214 -27.88 27.06 -32.11
CA MET A 214 -28.94 27.64 -32.93
C MET A 214 -30.36 27.35 -32.44
N THR A 215 -30.54 26.43 -31.48
CA THR A 215 -31.86 26.16 -30.87
C THR A 215 -32.15 27.05 -29.66
N PRO A 216 -33.40 27.53 -29.49
CA PRO A 216 -33.80 28.32 -28.32
C PRO A 216 -33.97 27.40 -27.11
N ALA A 217 -32.86 26.91 -26.58
CA ALA A 217 -32.80 26.09 -25.38
C ALA A 217 -31.87 26.73 -24.36
N SER A 218 -32.18 27.97 -23.95
CA SER A 218 -31.84 28.48 -22.62
C SER A 218 -32.94 28.14 -21.61
#